data_AF-A0A9D2TQL5-F1
#
_entry.id   AF-A0A9D2TQL5-F1
#
_cell.length_a   1.000
_cell.length_b   1.000
_cell.length_c   1.000
_cell.angle_alpha   90.00
_cell.angle_beta   90.00
_cell.angle_gamma   90.00
#
_symmetry.space_group_name_H-M   'P 1'
#
loop_
_entity.id
_entity.type
_entity.pdbx_description
1 polymer ?
#
loop_
_entity_poly.entity_id
_entity_poly.type
_entity_poly.pdbx_seq_one_letter_code
_entity_poly.pdbx_strand_id
1 'polypeptide(L)'
;MKERIQLNGRKRTLLLFLTAAVLLAGIGVAGAFCHDAALLTDFSRKDRMPCLAYPFGTDWMGRDMLKRTLAGLSLSLRIGLLTAGISACLALVLGTAAAVAGRWVDACIGFVIDMLMGIPHILLLLLISYACGKGMRGVVIGVALTHWPSLARLIRGEVLQLRESEYVQTAVRLGTGRLQIAVRHMLPHLFPQFA
;
A
#
# COMPACT_ATOMS: atom_id res chain seq x y z
N MET A 1 -14.39 -39.82 -15.29
CA MET A 1 -14.53 -39.77 -13.81
C MET A 1 -13.55 -38.74 -13.27
N LYS A 2 -13.94 -37.46 -13.15
CA LYS A 2 -13.13 -36.41 -12.52
C LYS A 2 -13.85 -36.00 -11.25
N GLU A 3 -13.42 -36.56 -10.11
CA GLU A 3 -13.79 -36.02 -8.80
C GLU A 3 -13.39 -34.55 -8.78
N ARG A 4 -14.37 -33.65 -8.91
CA ARG A 4 -14.15 -32.25 -8.52
C ARG A 4 -14.01 -32.28 -7.01
N ILE A 5 -12.78 -32.26 -6.53
CA ILE A 5 -12.47 -32.02 -5.13
C ILE A 5 -13.18 -30.71 -4.77
N GLN A 6 -14.32 -30.81 -4.07
CA GLN A 6 -15.07 -29.65 -3.60
C GLN A 6 -14.27 -29.04 -2.45
N LEU A 7 -13.33 -28.16 -2.81
CA LEU A 7 -12.57 -27.39 -1.85
C LEU A 7 -13.53 -26.48 -1.08
N ASN A 8 -13.53 -26.62 0.24
CA ASN A 8 -14.24 -25.74 1.16
C ASN A 8 -13.89 -24.26 0.84
N GLY A 9 -14.87 -23.36 0.84
CA GLY A 9 -14.70 -21.97 0.37
C GLY A 9 -13.51 -21.26 1.03
N ARG A 10 -13.29 -21.50 2.32
CA ARG A 10 -12.13 -21.00 3.08
C ARG A 10 -10.78 -21.51 2.55
N LYS A 11 -10.70 -22.81 2.22
CA LYS A 11 -9.48 -23.42 1.67
C LYS A 11 -9.18 -22.90 0.26
N ARG A 12 -10.22 -22.65 -0.55
CA ARG A 12 -10.07 -22.05 -1.88
C ARG A 12 -9.56 -20.61 -1.81
N THR A 13 -10.11 -19.78 -0.91
CA THR A 13 -9.61 -18.41 -0.70
C THR A 13 -8.18 -18.39 -0.21
N LEU A 14 -7.82 -19.25 0.75
CA LEU A 14 -6.44 -19.37 1.25
C LEU A 14 -5.46 -19.81 0.15
N LEU A 15 -5.84 -20.79 -0.67
CA LEU A 15 -5.02 -21.23 -1.79
C LEU A 15 -4.82 -20.10 -2.82
N LEU A 16 -5.89 -19.38 -3.19
CA LEU A 16 -5.78 -18.25 -4.11
C LEU A 16 -4.85 -17.16 -3.56
N PHE A 17 -5.01 -16.80 -2.28
CA PHE A 17 -4.15 -15.83 -1.61
C PHE A 17 -2.68 -16.27 -1.61
N LEU A 18 -2.40 -17.53 -1.23
CA LEU A 18 -1.05 -18.08 -1.25
C LEU A 18 -0.45 -18.09 -2.65
N THR A 19 -1.22 -18.50 -3.67
CA THR A 19 -0.73 -18.50 -5.06
C THR A 19 -0.41 -17.09 -5.54
N ALA A 20 -1.25 -16.10 -5.22
CA ALA A 20 -0.99 -14.70 -5.55
C ALA A 20 0.24 -14.17 -4.82
N ALA A 21 0.38 -14.43 -3.52
CA ALA A 21 1.54 -14.01 -2.73
C ALA A 21 2.85 -14.61 -3.25
N VAL A 22 2.86 -15.91 -3.58
CA VAL A 22 4.03 -16.58 -4.18
C VAL A 22 4.36 -16.00 -5.55
N LEU A 23 3.36 -15.72 -6.38
CA LEU A 23 3.56 -15.12 -7.70
C LEU A 23 4.15 -13.71 -7.59
N LEU A 24 3.63 -12.87 -6.69
CA LEU A 24 4.15 -11.53 -6.43
C LEU A 24 5.58 -11.56 -5.85
N ALA A 25 5.87 -12.48 -4.94
CA ALA A 25 7.21 -12.69 -4.41
C ALA A 25 8.17 -13.16 -5.51
N GLY A 26 7.74 -14.10 -6.37
CA GLY A 26 8.48 -14.57 -7.53
C GLY A 26 8.83 -13.44 -8.49
N ILE A 27 7.88 -12.55 -8.80
CA ILE A 27 8.12 -11.35 -9.63
C ILE A 27 9.12 -10.40 -8.95
N GLY A 28 8.99 -10.18 -7.64
CA GLY A 28 9.89 -9.31 -6.88
C GLY A 28 11.34 -9.80 -6.89
N VAL A 29 11.54 -11.11 -6.72
CA VAL A 29 12.85 -11.78 -6.76
C VAL A 29 13.39 -11.83 -8.19
N ALA A 30 12.61 -12.29 -9.16
CA ALA A 30 13.03 -12.38 -10.56
C ALA A 30 13.39 -11.00 -11.14
N GLY A 31 12.63 -9.96 -10.81
CA GLY A 31 12.96 -8.59 -11.20
C GLY A 31 14.20 -8.03 -10.50
N ALA A 32 14.59 -8.55 -9.32
CA ALA A 32 15.85 -8.19 -8.67
C ALA A 32 17.05 -8.70 -9.48
N PHE A 33 16.99 -9.96 -9.92
CA PHE A 33 18.04 -10.59 -10.72
C PHE A 33 18.08 -10.08 -12.16
N CYS A 34 16.93 -9.71 -12.73
CA CYS A 34 16.84 -9.22 -14.11
C CYS A 34 17.11 -7.71 -14.25
N HIS A 35 17.32 -6.97 -13.17
CA HIS A 35 17.48 -5.51 -13.22
C HIS A 35 18.68 -5.11 -14.10
N ASP A 36 19.84 -5.72 -13.89
CA ASP A 36 21.06 -5.39 -14.65
C ASP A 36 20.97 -5.88 -16.10
N ALA A 37 20.36 -7.05 -16.32
CA ALA A 37 20.14 -7.63 -17.64
C ALA A 37 19.10 -6.86 -18.49
N ALA A 38 18.19 -6.10 -17.86
CA ALA A 38 17.17 -5.30 -18.55
C ALA A 38 17.72 -3.99 -19.14
N LEU A 39 18.89 -3.53 -18.69
CA LEU A 39 19.56 -2.33 -19.18
C LEU A 39 20.53 -2.61 -20.34
N LEU A 40 20.92 -3.87 -20.54
CA LEU A 40 21.84 -4.26 -21.60
C LEU A 40 21.25 -3.99 -22.97
N THR A 41 21.92 -3.10 -23.70
CA THR A 41 21.52 -2.61 -25.02
C THR A 41 22.26 -3.40 -26.09
N ASP A 42 21.54 -4.04 -27.01
CA ASP A 42 22.12 -4.79 -28.13
C ASP A 42 21.43 -4.41 -29.44
N PHE A 43 22.01 -3.45 -30.16
CA PHE A 43 21.45 -2.92 -31.40
C PHE A 43 21.40 -3.94 -32.55
N SER A 44 22.09 -5.09 -32.45
CA SER A 44 22.00 -6.17 -33.45
C SER A 44 20.68 -6.94 -33.37
N ARG A 45 19.89 -6.73 -32.31
CA ARG A 45 18.63 -7.45 -32.05
C ARG A 45 17.44 -6.51 -31.91
N LYS A 46 17.37 -5.46 -32.74
CA LYS A 46 16.24 -4.49 -32.75
C LYS A 46 14.94 -5.12 -33.23
N ASP A 47 13.84 -4.71 -32.60
CA ASP A 47 12.45 -4.95 -33.04
C ASP A 47 12.17 -6.41 -33.44
N ARG A 48 12.72 -7.37 -32.69
CA ARG A 48 12.46 -8.78 -32.94
C ARG A 48 11.07 -9.14 -32.44
N MET A 49 10.35 -9.86 -33.29
CA MET A 49 9.06 -10.46 -32.98
C MET A 49 9.20 -11.50 -31.83
N PRO A 50 8.11 -11.79 -31.11
CA PRO A 50 8.10 -12.81 -30.05
C PRO A 50 8.65 -14.15 -30.55
N CYS A 51 9.64 -14.69 -29.84
CA CYS A 51 10.27 -15.98 -30.15
C CYS A 51 10.67 -16.70 -28.85
N LEU A 52 11.01 -17.98 -28.94
CA LEU A 52 11.41 -18.78 -27.75
C LEU A 52 12.56 -18.16 -26.94
N ALA A 53 13.49 -17.45 -27.59
CA ALA A 53 14.57 -16.73 -26.93
C ALA A 53 14.15 -15.36 -26.36
N TYR A 54 13.13 -14.73 -26.94
CA TYR A 54 12.57 -13.44 -26.53
C TYR A 54 11.04 -13.53 -26.48
N PRO A 55 10.46 -14.05 -25.38
CA PRO A 55 9.04 -14.32 -25.32
C PRO A 55 8.17 -13.09 -25.57
N PHE A 56 8.65 -11.89 -25.20
CA PHE A 56 7.98 -10.61 -25.43
C PHE A 56 8.64 -9.77 -26.55
N GLY A 57 9.61 -10.34 -27.27
CA GLY A 57 10.38 -9.60 -28.27
C GLY A 57 11.40 -8.62 -27.67
N THR A 58 11.95 -7.76 -28.53
CA THR A 58 12.92 -6.73 -28.17
C THR A 58 12.46 -5.33 -28.58
N ASP A 59 12.96 -4.28 -27.91
CA ASP A 59 12.65 -2.90 -28.28
C ASP A 59 13.56 -2.33 -29.39
N TRP A 60 13.33 -1.05 -29.71
CA TRP A 60 14.13 -0.23 -30.63
C TRP A 60 15.61 -0.10 -30.26
N MET A 61 15.97 -0.41 -29.01
CA MET A 61 17.34 -0.47 -28.51
C MET A 61 17.85 -1.93 -28.41
N GLY A 62 17.05 -2.91 -28.86
CA GLY A 62 17.32 -4.34 -28.81
C GLY A 62 17.36 -4.95 -27.41
N ARG A 63 16.74 -4.28 -26.44
CA ARG A 63 16.60 -4.77 -25.06
C ARG A 63 15.48 -5.80 -24.96
N ASP A 64 15.67 -6.80 -24.10
CA ASP A 64 14.68 -7.85 -23.83
C ASP A 64 13.46 -7.30 -23.07
N MET A 65 12.29 -7.31 -23.71
CA MET A 65 11.06 -6.75 -23.13
C MET A 65 10.51 -7.57 -21.97
N LEU A 66 10.77 -8.87 -21.91
CA LEU A 66 10.32 -9.70 -20.79
C LEU A 66 11.07 -9.29 -19.52
N LYS A 67 12.40 -9.20 -19.60
CA LYS A 67 13.26 -8.77 -18.48
C LYS A 67 12.92 -7.36 -18.03
N ARG A 68 12.66 -6.45 -18.96
CA ARG A 68 12.28 -5.07 -18.65
C ARG A 68 10.93 -4.98 -17.95
N THR A 69 9.97 -5.80 -18.37
CA THR A 69 8.66 -5.90 -17.72
C THR A 69 8.79 -6.45 -16.30
N LEU A 70 9.57 -7.52 -16.10
CA LEU A 70 9.85 -8.09 -14.77
C LEU A 70 10.55 -7.09 -13.84
N ALA A 71 11.56 -6.37 -14.34
CA ALA A 71 12.26 -5.34 -13.58
C ALA A 71 11.31 -4.18 -13.20
N GLY A 72 10.47 -3.72 -14.13
CA GLY A 72 9.45 -2.70 -13.88
C GLY A 72 8.40 -3.13 -12.86
N LEU A 73 7.88 -4.35 -12.98
CA LEU A 73 6.91 -4.91 -12.04
C LEU A 73 7.50 -5.04 -10.62
N SER A 74 8.73 -5.55 -10.50
CA SER A 74 9.43 -5.61 -9.21
C SER A 74 9.61 -4.23 -8.59
N LEU A 75 9.96 -3.22 -9.40
CA LEU A 75 10.06 -1.85 -8.93
C LEU A 75 8.72 -1.30 -8.43
N SER A 76 7.64 -1.46 -9.21
CA SER A 76 6.29 -1.03 -8.82
C SER A 76 5.81 -1.72 -7.54
N LEU A 77 6.10 -3.02 -7.37
CA LEU A 77 5.78 -3.76 -6.15
C LEU A 77 6.50 -3.20 -4.93
N ARG A 78 7.81 -2.95 -5.04
CA ARG A 78 8.60 -2.39 -3.93
C ARG A 78 8.12 -1.01 -3.53
N ILE A 79 7.88 -0.13 -4.52
CA ILE A 79 7.36 1.22 -4.26
C ILE A 79 6.00 1.11 -3.59
N GLY A 80 5.05 0.36 -4.16
CA GLY A 80 3.70 0.21 -3.62
C GLY A 80 3.69 -0.33 -2.19
N LEU A 81 4.51 -1.35 -1.89
CA LEU A 81 4.59 -1.94 -0.55
C LEU A 81 5.15 -0.95 0.48
N LEU A 82 6.22 -0.23 0.13
CA LEU A 82 6.84 0.76 1.00
C LEU A 82 5.89 1.94 1.25
N THR A 83 5.29 2.49 0.20
CA THR A 83 4.39 3.64 0.34
C THR A 83 3.13 3.26 1.10
N ALA A 84 2.52 2.11 0.80
CA ALA A 84 1.36 1.61 1.53
C ALA A 84 1.67 1.40 3.01
N GLY A 85 2.81 0.77 3.34
CA GLY A 85 3.22 0.56 4.73
C GLY A 85 3.40 1.86 5.51
N ILE A 86 4.08 2.86 4.92
CA ILE A 86 4.29 4.17 5.55
C ILE A 86 2.96 4.91 5.71
N SER A 87 2.14 4.97 4.66
CA SER A 87 0.83 5.63 4.72
C SER A 87 -0.12 4.96 5.71
N ALA A 88 -0.13 3.63 5.78
CA ALA A 88 -0.94 2.89 6.74
C ALA A 88 -0.50 3.17 8.18
N CYS A 89 0.80 3.19 8.45
CA CYS A 89 1.34 3.53 9.76
C CYS A 89 0.97 4.96 10.17
N LEU A 90 1.16 5.94 9.28
CA LEU A 90 0.77 7.34 9.51
C LEU A 90 -0.73 7.47 9.76
N ALA A 91 -1.56 6.79 8.94
CA ALA A 91 -3.00 6.84 9.07
C ALA A 91 -3.49 6.22 10.39
N LEU A 92 -2.89 5.11 10.82
CA LEU A 92 -3.20 4.47 12.10
C LEU A 92 -2.85 5.38 13.28
N VAL A 93 -1.63 5.94 13.29
CA VAL A 93 -1.16 6.80 14.39
C VAL A 93 -1.97 8.09 14.44
N LEU A 94 -2.15 8.78 13.31
CA LEU A 94 -2.86 10.06 13.28
C LEU A 94 -4.38 9.90 13.45
N GLY A 95 -4.98 8.88 12.85
CA GLY A 95 -6.41 8.58 12.99
C GLY A 95 -6.78 8.21 14.42
N THR A 96 -5.98 7.38 15.09
CA THR A 96 -6.21 7.02 16.50
C THR A 96 -5.89 8.19 17.44
N ALA A 97 -4.82 8.96 17.18
CA ALA A 97 -4.48 10.14 17.97
C ALA A 97 -5.58 11.21 17.92
N ALA A 98 -6.13 11.49 16.73
CA ALA A 98 -7.24 12.43 16.56
C ALA A 98 -8.45 12.04 17.42
N ALA A 99 -8.79 10.76 17.48
CA ALA A 99 -9.96 10.29 18.20
C ALA A 99 -9.78 10.25 19.74
N VAL A 100 -8.55 10.10 20.25
CA VAL A 100 -8.28 9.85 21.68
C VAL A 100 -7.72 11.07 22.42
N ALA A 101 -6.91 11.90 21.75
CA ALA A 101 -6.15 12.98 22.40
C ALA A 101 -6.95 14.25 22.70
N GLY A 102 -8.22 14.32 22.28
CA GLY A 102 -9.16 15.39 22.64
C GLY A 102 -9.45 16.39 21.50
N ARG A 103 -10.38 17.31 21.75
CA ARG A 103 -10.97 18.21 20.74
C ARG A 103 -9.97 19.09 19.99
N TRP A 104 -8.91 19.54 20.66
CA TRP A 104 -7.89 20.40 20.04
C TRP A 104 -6.99 19.62 19.07
N VAL A 105 -6.53 18.44 19.47
CA VAL A 105 -5.69 17.57 18.62
C VAL A 105 -6.51 17.07 17.43
N ASP A 106 -7.78 16.70 17.67
CA ASP A 106 -8.72 16.30 16.64
C ASP A 106 -8.95 17.41 15.59
N ALA A 107 -9.15 18.66 16.04
CA ALA A 107 -9.30 19.80 15.15
C ALA A 107 -8.04 20.09 14.33
N CYS A 108 -6.86 20.00 14.95
CA CYS A 108 -5.58 20.22 14.26
C CYS A 108 -5.32 19.15 13.18
N ILE A 109 -5.51 17.87 13.52
CA ILE A 109 -5.34 16.76 12.57
C ILE A 109 -6.39 16.85 11.45
N GLY A 110 -7.65 17.14 11.81
CA GLY A 110 -8.73 17.38 10.85
C GLY A 110 -8.38 18.49 9.85
N PHE A 111 -7.89 19.62 10.33
CA PHE A 111 -7.46 20.73 9.48
C PHE A 111 -6.34 20.34 8.51
N VAL A 112 -5.33 19.58 8.97
CA VAL A 112 -4.25 19.09 8.10
C VAL A 112 -4.79 18.15 7.03
N ILE A 113 -5.67 17.22 7.39
CA ILE A 113 -6.31 16.30 6.45
C ILE A 113 -7.11 17.08 5.40
N ASP A 114 -7.91 18.05 5.83
CA ASP A 114 -8.77 18.84 4.95
C ASP A 114 -7.96 19.75 4.02
N MET A 115 -6.86 20.33 4.52
CA MET A 115 -5.91 21.09 3.71
C MET A 115 -5.28 20.23 2.60
N LEU A 116 -4.82 19.01 2.93
CA LEU A 116 -4.21 18.10 1.96
C LEU A 116 -5.22 17.59 0.94
N MET A 117 -6.45 17.32 1.37
CA MET A 117 -7.55 16.84 0.51
C MET A 117 -8.17 17.94 -0.36
N GLY A 118 -8.02 19.21 0.00
CA GLY A 118 -8.48 20.34 -0.80
C GLY A 118 -7.65 20.58 -2.07
N ILE A 119 -6.40 20.09 -2.11
CA ILE A 119 -5.51 20.23 -3.26
C ILE A 119 -5.74 19.06 -4.22
N PRO A 120 -5.78 19.28 -5.55
CA PRO A 120 -5.85 18.19 -6.51
C PRO A 120 -4.69 17.18 -6.31
N HIS A 121 -5.04 15.93 -6.03
CA HIS A 121 -4.11 14.90 -5.55
C HIS A 121 -2.87 14.72 -6.45
N ILE A 122 -3.06 14.69 -7.78
CA ILE A 122 -1.96 14.53 -8.74
C ILE A 122 -0.99 15.72 -8.68
N LEU A 123 -1.50 16.94 -8.49
CA LEU A 123 -0.66 18.14 -8.39
C LEU A 123 0.19 18.13 -7.12
N LEU A 124 -0.42 17.77 -5.98
CA LEU A 124 0.28 17.67 -4.71
C LEU A 124 1.39 16.62 -4.76
N LEU A 125 1.08 15.44 -5.31
CA LEU A 125 2.05 14.36 -5.50
C LEU A 125 3.22 14.82 -6.39
N LEU A 126 2.92 15.48 -7.52
CA LEU A 126 3.94 15.98 -8.43
C LEU A 126 4.85 17.02 -7.76
N LEU A 127 4.27 17.95 -7.01
CA LEU A 127 5.00 19.02 -6.32
C LEU A 127 5.96 18.44 -5.27
N ILE A 128 5.49 17.50 -4.45
CA ILE A 128 6.32 16.82 -3.44
C ILE A 128 7.41 16.00 -4.11
N SER A 129 7.08 15.23 -5.16
CA SER A 129 8.03 14.40 -5.88
C SER A 129 9.15 15.23 -6.53
N TYR A 130 8.79 16.40 -7.09
CA TYR A 130 9.74 17.34 -7.65
C TYR A 130 10.66 17.93 -6.57
N ALA A 131 10.10 18.37 -5.44
CA ALA A 131 10.85 18.96 -4.33
C ALA A 131 11.83 17.98 -3.67
N CYS A 132 11.47 16.70 -3.57
CA CYS A 132 12.28 15.66 -2.93
C CYS A 132 13.36 15.03 -3.84
N GLY A 133 13.68 15.63 -4.99
CA GLY A 133 14.81 15.21 -5.83
C GLY A 133 14.45 14.32 -7.03
N LYS A 134 13.17 14.22 -7.41
CA LYS A 134 12.67 13.45 -8.57
C LYS A 134 13.00 11.94 -8.48
N GLY A 135 12.54 11.18 -9.48
CA GLY A 135 12.80 9.73 -9.56
C GLY A 135 12.09 8.92 -8.46
N MET A 136 12.65 7.75 -8.12
CA MET A 136 12.03 6.79 -7.21
C MET A 136 11.76 7.38 -5.81
N ARG A 137 12.75 8.08 -5.24
CA ARG A 137 12.63 8.65 -3.89
C ARG A 137 11.53 9.71 -3.81
N GLY A 138 11.47 10.59 -4.81
CA GLY A 138 10.42 11.62 -4.90
C GLY A 138 9.02 11.01 -4.97
N VAL A 139 8.83 9.98 -5.81
CA VAL A 139 7.54 9.29 -5.93
C VAL A 139 7.15 8.59 -4.63
N VAL A 140 8.08 7.88 -3.97
CA VAL A 140 7.80 7.19 -2.71
C VAL A 140 7.35 8.18 -1.63
N ILE A 141 8.10 9.28 -1.45
CA ILE A 141 7.76 10.29 -0.45
C ILE A 141 6.44 10.99 -0.78
N GLY A 142 6.24 11.35 -2.05
CA GLY A 142 5.00 11.97 -2.53
C GLY A 142 3.78 11.10 -2.23
N VAL A 143 3.79 9.84 -2.66
CA VAL A 143 2.68 8.91 -2.42
C VAL A 143 2.46 8.70 -0.92
N ALA A 144 3.53 8.47 -0.15
CA ALA A 144 3.45 8.21 1.29
C ALA A 144 2.76 9.36 2.05
N LEU A 145 3.08 10.61 1.69
CA LEU A 145 2.55 11.82 2.32
C LEU A 145 1.17 12.24 1.82
N THR A 146 0.72 11.79 0.65
CA THR A 146 -0.59 12.18 0.10
C THR A 146 -1.69 11.17 0.33
N HIS A 147 -1.38 9.90 0.56
CA HIS A 147 -2.41 8.84 0.67
C HIS A 147 -2.91 8.61 2.09
N TRP A 148 -2.10 8.90 3.12
CA TRP A 148 -2.49 8.71 4.52
C TRP A 148 -3.73 9.50 4.97
N PRO A 149 -4.07 10.72 4.48
CA PRO A 149 -5.19 11.48 5.01
C PRO A 149 -6.55 10.82 4.76
N SER A 150 -6.71 10.14 3.62
CA SER A 150 -7.96 9.44 3.28
C SER A 150 -8.21 8.28 4.25
N LEU A 151 -7.19 7.46 4.46
CA LEU A 151 -7.25 6.34 5.39
C LEU A 151 -7.36 6.82 6.85
N ALA A 152 -6.67 7.89 7.23
CA ALA A 152 -6.77 8.48 8.57
C ALA A 152 -8.18 8.99 8.88
N ARG A 153 -8.86 9.59 7.89
CA ARG A 153 -10.25 10.05 8.03
C ARG A 153 -11.21 8.88 8.22
N LEU A 154 -11.02 7.78 7.48
CA LEU A 154 -11.79 6.55 7.65
C LEU A 154 -11.62 5.98 9.06
N ILE A 155 -10.37 5.79 9.50
CA ILE A 155 -10.04 5.27 10.82
C ILE A 155 -10.62 6.16 11.92
N ARG A 156 -10.52 7.49 11.78
CA ARG A 156 -11.10 8.45 12.73
C ARG A 156 -12.61 8.24 12.88
N GLY A 157 -13.33 8.09 11.77
CA GLY A 157 -14.78 7.83 11.79
C GLY A 157 -15.14 6.56 12.55
N GLU A 158 -14.36 5.50 12.34
CA GLU A 158 -14.55 4.20 12.97
C GLU A 158 -14.21 4.23 14.46
N VAL A 159 -13.13 4.90 14.84
CA VAL A 159 -12.80 5.06 16.26
C VAL A 159 -13.86 5.88 16.99
N LEU A 160 -14.42 6.92 16.35
CA LEU A 160 -15.54 7.68 16.92
C LEU A 160 -16.78 6.80 17.09
N GLN A 161 -17.12 5.96 16.11
CA GLN A 161 -18.22 5.00 16.22
C GLN A 161 -17.98 3.97 17.34
N LEU A 162 -16.77 3.41 17.44
CA LEU A 162 -16.40 2.47 18.50
C LEU A 162 -16.44 3.13 19.87
N ARG A 163 -16.10 4.42 19.97
CA ARG A 163 -16.16 5.16 21.23
C ARG A 163 -17.59 5.29 21.77
N GLU A 164 -18.59 5.35 20.89
CA GLU A 164 -20.01 5.40 21.28
C GLU A 164 -20.60 4.03 21.63
N SER A 165 -19.89 2.93 21.35
CA SER A 165 -20.36 1.57 21.64
C SER A 165 -20.49 1.27 23.14
N GLU A 166 -21.46 0.41 23.49
CA GLU A 166 -21.75 0.05 24.89
C GLU A 166 -20.57 -0.60 25.63
N TYR A 167 -19.76 -1.40 24.92
CA TYR A 167 -18.62 -2.09 25.54
C TYR A 167 -17.49 -1.10 25.88
N VAL A 168 -17.25 -0.09 25.05
CA VAL A 168 -16.28 0.98 25.37
C VAL A 168 -16.79 1.84 26.51
N GLN A 169 -18.07 2.22 26.51
CA GLN A 169 -18.65 3.02 27.59
C GLN A 169 -18.57 2.28 28.93
N THR A 170 -18.84 0.98 28.94
CA THR A 170 -18.70 0.14 30.15
C THR A 170 -17.26 0.10 30.64
N ALA A 171 -16.29 -0.08 29.73
CA ALA A 171 -14.86 -0.05 30.08
C ALA A 171 -14.42 1.31 30.66
N VAL A 172 -14.93 2.43 30.15
CA VAL A 172 -14.66 3.77 30.72
C VAL A 172 -15.24 3.87 32.14
N ARG A 173 -16.46 3.37 32.37
CA ARG A 173 -17.09 3.38 33.71
C ARG A 173 -16.34 2.53 34.72
N LEU A 174 -15.65 1.49 34.27
CA LEU A 174 -14.76 0.65 35.09
C LEU A 174 -13.40 1.31 35.38
N GLY A 175 -13.16 2.55 34.95
CA GLY A 175 -11.95 3.32 35.28
C GLY A 175 -10.76 3.06 34.35
N THR A 176 -10.97 2.37 33.22
CA THR A 176 -9.88 2.06 32.28
C THR A 176 -9.36 3.33 31.61
N GLY A 177 -8.03 3.49 31.54
CA GLY A 177 -7.41 4.68 30.94
C GLY A 177 -7.68 4.80 29.43
N ARG A 178 -7.82 6.04 28.92
CA ARG A 178 -8.16 6.32 27.51
C ARG A 178 -7.19 5.69 26.50
N LEU A 179 -5.88 5.71 26.80
CA LEU A 179 -4.84 5.08 25.98
C LEU A 179 -4.95 3.55 25.99
N GLN A 180 -5.29 2.97 27.14
CA GLN A 180 -5.46 1.53 27.28
C GLN A 180 -6.71 1.03 26.54
N ILE A 181 -7.79 1.81 26.54
CA ILE A 181 -8.99 1.52 25.74
C ILE A 181 -8.66 1.57 24.24
N ALA A 182 -7.96 2.62 23.80
CA ALA A 182 -7.59 2.77 22.40
C ALA A 182 -6.75 1.60 21.89
N VAL A 183 -5.68 1.23 22.62
CA VAL A 183 -4.76 0.16 22.18
C VAL A 183 -5.38 -1.23 22.33
N ARG A 184 -6.10 -1.50 23.42
CA ARG A 184 -6.57 -2.85 23.74
C ARG A 184 -7.95 -3.19 23.19
N HIS A 185 -8.81 -2.19 22.94
CA HIS A 185 -10.20 -2.41 22.53
C HIS A 185 -10.52 -1.83 21.16
N MET A 186 -9.92 -0.70 20.76
CA MET A 186 -10.22 -0.06 19.46
C MET A 186 -9.28 -0.54 18.36
N LEU A 187 -7.96 -0.55 18.60
CA LEU A 187 -6.94 -0.98 17.64
C LEU A 187 -7.19 -2.38 17.04
N PRO A 188 -7.55 -3.42 17.83
CA PRO A 188 -7.90 -4.75 17.30
C PRO A 188 -9.05 -4.72 16.30
N HIS A 189 -9.99 -3.80 16.49
CA HIS A 189 -11.18 -3.64 15.66
C HIS A 189 -10.90 -2.88 14.35
N LEU A 190 -9.79 -2.14 14.28
CA LEU A 190 -9.37 -1.41 13.09
C LEU A 190 -8.53 -2.26 12.13
N PHE A 191 -7.90 -3.34 12.60
CA PHE A 191 -7.09 -4.22 11.74
C PHE A 191 -7.80 -4.71 10.47
N PRO A 192 -9.10 -5.08 10.50
CA PRO A 192 -9.82 -5.46 9.29
C PRO A 192 -9.87 -4.37 8.21
N GLN A 193 -9.70 -3.09 8.54
CA GLN A 193 -9.67 -2.01 7.56
C GLN A 193 -8.36 -1.93 6.77
N PHE A 194 -7.32 -2.59 7.26
CA PHE A 194 -6.02 -2.68 6.59
C PHE A 194 -5.83 -3.98 5.80
N ALA A 195 -6.79 -4.91 5.88
CA ALA A 195 -6.76 -6.23 5.24
C ALA A 195 -7.52 -6.23 3.91
#